data_AF-A0ABD0N1Q0-F1
#
_entry.id   AF-A0ABD0N1Q0-F1
#
_cell.length_a   1.000
_cell.length_b   1.000
_cell.length_c   1.000
_cell.angle_alpha   90.00
_cell.angle_beta   90.00
_cell.angle_gamma   90.00
#
_symmetry.space_group_name_H-M   'P 1'
#
loop_
_entity.id
_entity.type
_entity.pdbx_description
1 polymer ?
#
loop_
_entity_poly.entity_id
_entity_poly.type
_entity_poly.pdbx_seq_one_letter_code
_entity_poly.pdbx_strand_id
1 'polypeptide(L)' 'YIIYYSTDVNAEVHDWVVEPVVGNRLTHQIQGLTLDTAYYFKIQARNSKGMGPMSDAVQFRTPK' A
#
# COMPACT_ATOMS: atom_id res chain seq x y z
N TYR A 1 -4.19 7.27 -6.67
CA TYR A 1 -4.02 6.83 -5.26
C TYR A 1 -2.55 6.62 -4.97
N ILE A 2 -2.17 6.50 -3.70
CA ILE A 2 -0.84 6.02 -3.30
C ILE A 2 -1.06 4.80 -2.41
N ILE A 3 -0.39 3.70 -2.75
CA ILE A 3 -0.42 2.46 -1.97
C ILE A 3 0.87 2.41 -1.15
N TYR A 4 0.73 2.09 0.13
CA TYR A 4 1.82 1.86 1.06
C TYR A 4 1.79 0.39 1.45
N TYR A 5 2.93 -0.30 1.42
CA TYR A 5 3.01 -1.66 1.93
C TYR A 5 4.31 -1.99 2.64
N SER A 6 4.21 -2.86 3.64
CA SER A 6 5.34 -3.30 4.47
C SER A 6 5.08 -4.71 5.01
N THR A 7 6.15 -5.41 5.39
CA THR A 7 6.07 -6.66 6.17
C THR A 7 6.03 -6.42 7.68
N ASP A 8 6.31 -5.20 8.13
CA ASP A 8 6.18 -4.76 9.52
C ASP A 8 5.09 -3.69 9.63
N VAL A 9 3.99 -4.04 10.32
CA VAL A 9 2.85 -3.14 10.55
C VAL A 9 3.19 -2.00 11.52
N ASN A 10 4.19 -2.19 12.38
CA ASN A 10 4.59 -1.23 13.39
C ASN A 10 5.61 -0.21 12.87
N ALA A 11 6.22 -0.48 11.71
CA ALA A 11 7.12 0.47 11.06
C ALA A 11 6.41 1.79 10.76
N GLU A 12 7.14 2.89 10.88
CA GLU A 12 6.61 4.21 10.55
C GLU A 12 6.27 4.28 9.05
N VAL A 13 5.20 5.01 8.69
CA VAL A 13 4.67 5.00 7.32
C VAL A 13 5.70 5.48 6.28
N HIS A 14 6.66 6.33 6.66
CA HIS A 14 7.69 6.80 5.74
C HIS A 14 8.72 5.72 5.38
N ASP A 15 8.81 4.64 6.17
CA ASP A 15 9.65 3.47 5.90
C ASP A 15 8.93 2.42 5.04
N TRP A 16 7.62 2.58 4.79
CA TRP A 16 6.86 1.64 3.97
C TRP A 16 7.21 1.83 2.48
N VAL A 17 7.10 0.75 1.71
CA VAL A 17 7.22 0.84 0.26
C VAL A 17 6.05 1.63 -0.30
N VAL A 18 6.34 2.61 -1.16
CA VAL A 18 5.36 3.54 -1.73
C VAL A 18 5.19 3.29 -3.22
N GLU A 19 3.96 2.99 -3.64
CA GLU A 19 3.61 2.76 -5.04
C GLU A 19 2.49 3.69 -5.52
N PRO A 20 2.79 4.67 -6.40
CA PRO A 20 1.80 5.61 -6.89
C PRO A 20 0.91 4.98 -7.99
N VAL A 21 -0.39 5.12 -7.83
CA VAL A 21 -1.40 4.73 -8.83
C VAL A 21 -1.89 5.98 -9.55
N VAL A 22 -1.57 6.09 -10.84
CA VAL A 22 -1.85 7.25 -11.69
C VAL A 22 -3.25 7.15 -12.32
N GLY A 23 -3.89 8.31 -12.50
CA GLY A 23 -5.18 8.44 -13.17
C GLY A 23 -6.36 8.05 -12.29
N ASN A 24 -7.44 7.58 -12.92
CA ASN A 24 -8.70 7.19 -12.29
C ASN A 24 -8.79 5.67 -12.02
N ARG A 25 -7.65 4.99 -11.91
CA ARG A 25 -7.60 3.55 -11.64
C ARG A 25 -8.05 3.25 -10.22
N LEU A 26 -8.95 2.29 -10.08
CA LEU A 26 -9.45 1.78 -8.80
C LEU A 26 -8.84 0.43 -8.42
N THR A 27 -8.01 -0.14 -9.30
CA THR A 27 -7.31 -1.41 -9.10
C THR A 27 -5.85 -1.27 -9.50
N HIS A 28 -4.98 -2.03 -8.84
CA HIS A 28 -3.55 -2.07 -9.10
C HIS A 28 -2.98 -3.44 -8.72
N GLN A 29 -1.96 -3.91 -9.45
CA GLN A 29 -1.31 -5.19 -9.21
C GLN A 29 0.11 -4.97 -8.70
N ILE A 30 0.38 -5.46 -7.49
CA ILE A 30 1.71 -5.44 -6.87
C ILE A 30 2.40 -6.76 -7.21
N GLN A 31 3.64 -6.69 -7.67
CA GLN A 31 4.44 -7.83 -8.14
C GLN A 31 5.75 -7.93 -7.36
N GLY A 32 6.43 -9.07 -7.47
CA GLY A 32 7.74 -9.26 -6.83
C GLY A 32 7.69 -9.41 -5.31
N LEU A 33 6.52 -9.77 -4.75
CA LEU A 33 6.39 -10.06 -3.33
C LEU A 33 7.02 -11.43 -3.00
N THR A 34 7.65 -11.52 -1.84
CA THR A 34 8.20 -12.76 -1.33
C THR A 34 7.07 -13.72 -0.95
N LEU A 35 7.20 -15.00 -1.31
CA LEU A 35 6.24 -16.04 -0.96
C LEU A 35 6.16 -16.27 0.56
N ASP A 36 5.07 -16.88 1.01
CA ASP A 36 4.75 -17.17 2.42
C ASP A 36 4.91 -15.98 3.40
N THR A 37 4.87 -14.75 2.89
CA THR A 37 5.16 -13.52 3.64
C THR A 37 3.88 -12.72 3.89
N ALA A 38 3.72 -12.23 5.12
CA ALA A 38 2.61 -11.34 5.47
C ALA A 38 2.96 -9.90 5.10
N TYR A 39 2.07 -9.27 4.35
CA TYR A 39 2.15 -7.86 3.97
C TYR A 39 0.96 -7.10 4.54
N TYR A 40 1.22 -5.86 4.92
CA TYR A 40 0.22 -4.89 5.36
C TYR A 40 0.11 -3.80 4.32
N PHE A 41 -1.12 -3.40 4.00
CA PHE A 41 -1.41 -2.41 2.97
C PHE A 41 -2.22 -1.26 3.56
N LYS A 42 -1.84 -0.04 3.21
CA LYS A 42 -2.61 1.19 3.44
C LYS A 42 -2.73 1.96 2.13
N ILE A 43 -3.81 2.72 1.96
CA ILE A 43 -4.04 3.51 0.75
C ILE A 43 -4.38 4.95 1.14
N GLN A 44 -3.80 5.90 0.41
CA GLN A 44 -4.12 7.31 0.52
C GLN A 44 -4.61 7.88 -0.82
N ALA A 45 -5.71 8.63 -0.81
CA ALA A 45 -6.17 9.37 -1.97
C ALA A 45 -5.26 10.59 -2.21
N ARG A 46 -5.04 10.94 -3.48
CA ARG A 46 -4.30 12.16 -3.87
C ARG A 46 -5.01 12.85 -5.03
N ASN A 47 -5.17 14.16 -4.93
CA ASN A 47 -5.66 15.01 -6.02
C ASN A 47 -4.88 16.34 -6.07
N SER A 48 -5.32 17.30 -6.89
CA SER A 48 -4.69 18.62 -7.03
C SER A 48 -4.75 19.49 -5.78
N LYS A 49 -5.59 19.14 -4.80
CA LYS A 49 -5.70 19.82 -3.50
C LYS A 49 -4.87 19.17 -2.40
N GLY A 50 -4.25 18.03 -2.68
CA GLY A 50 -3.34 17.35 -1.75
C GLY A 50 -3.72 15.90 -1.49
N MET A 51 -3.37 15.44 -0.29
CA MET A 51 -3.59 14.06 0.18
C MET A 51 -4.87 13.98 1.01
N GLY A 52 -5.65 12.91 0.81
CA GLY A 52 -6.77 12.56 1.66
C GLY A 52 -6.32 11.83 2.94
N PRO A 53 -7.27 11.40 3.78
CA PRO A 53 -6.96 10.56 4.94
C PRO A 53 -6.33 9.23 4.53
N MET A 54 -5.48 8.69 5.39
CA MET A 54 -4.95 7.33 5.25
C MET A 54 -6.04 6.31 5.59
N SER A 55 -6.10 5.20 4.87
CA SER A 55 -6.96 4.07 5.25
C SER A 55 -6.43 3.32 6.48
N ASP A 56 -7.29 2.48 7.05
CA ASP A 56 -6.83 1.40 7.94
C ASP A 56 -5.91 0.43 7.21
N ALA A 57 -5.10 -0.31 7.97
CA ALA A 57 -4.23 -1.35 7.44
C ALA A 57 -5.03 -2.62 7.16
N VAL A 58 -4.79 -3.23 6.00
CA VAL A 58 -5.28 -4.56 5.65
C VAL A 58 -4.11 -5.51 5.53
N GLN A 59 -4.21 -6.71 6.12
CA GLN A 59 -3.20 -7.74 6.01
C GLN A 59 -3.53 -8.72 4.89
N PHE A 60 -2.53 -9.12 4.12
CA PHE A 60 -2.61 -10.23 3.18
C PHE A 60 -1.33 -11.06 3.24
N ARG A 61 -1.46 -12.39 3.24
CA ARG A 61 -0.33 -13.31 3.19
C ARG A 61 -0.24 -13.92 1.81
N THR A 62 0.93 -13.85 1.20
CA THR A 62 1.18 -14.49 -0.09
C THR A 62 1.10 -16.02 0.03
N PRO A 63 0.76 -16.74 -1.05
CA PRO A 63 0.79 -18.20 -1.07
C PRO A 63 2.17 -18.79 -0.75
N LYS A 64 2.18 -20.08 -0.42
CA LYS A 64 3.40 -20.90 -0.33
C LYS A 64 3.96 -21.23 -1.71
#